data_AF-N1UVX1-F1
#
_entry.id   AF-N1UVX1-F1
#
_cell.length_a   1.000
_cell.length_b   1.000
_cell.length_c   1.000
_cell.angle_alpha   90.00
_cell.angle_beta   90.00
_cell.angle_gamma   90.00
#
_symmetry.space_group_name_H-M   'P 1'
#
loop_
_entity.id
_entity.type
_entity.pdbx_description
1 polymer ?
#
loop_
_entity_poly.entity_id
_entity_poly.type
_entity_poly.pdbx_seq_one_letter_code
_entity_poly.pdbx_strand_id
1 'polypeptide(L)'
;MLGYQSGEAGTMVQLDVAGVQDAASVMAAWAGLGPAWSIAGTAAGIGRSLFEQRILDPATEPPDEADAGLRRMWREPWFVWVATIGRNGFRRGFVNAGAAGHYLFGTSPDGRVQLAAQSSSIVWHTLRDAVEDVRYQEGTP
;
A
#
# COMPACT_ATOMS: atom_id res chain seq x y z
N MET A 1 -3.31 37.33 -10.32
CA MET A 1 -3.49 35.89 -10.14
C MET A 1 -4.16 35.37 -11.41
N LEU A 2 -3.37 35.10 -12.45
CA LEU A 2 -3.77 34.56 -13.75
C LEU A 2 -3.21 33.13 -13.75
N GLY A 3 -3.97 32.04 -13.92
CA GLY A 3 -4.94 31.78 -14.97
C GLY A 3 -4.27 30.79 -15.94
N TYR A 4 -4.51 29.49 -15.77
CA TYR A 4 -4.12 28.47 -16.76
C TYR A 4 -5.34 27.62 -17.08
N GLN A 5 -5.94 27.91 -18.25
CA GLN A 5 -6.83 27.00 -18.95
C GLN A 5 -6.14 26.57 -20.24
N SER A 6 -5.87 25.28 -20.36
CA SER A 6 -5.72 24.53 -21.62
C SER A 6 -6.10 23.10 -21.26
N GLY A 7 -7.13 22.47 -21.84
CA GLY A 7 -7.17 22.07 -23.24
C GLY A 7 -6.72 20.61 -23.29
N GLU A 8 -7.69 19.70 -23.49
CA GLU A 8 -7.69 18.27 -23.12
C GLU A 8 -7.72 18.03 -21.60
N ALA A 9 -8.44 17.01 -21.14
CA ALA A 9 -8.37 16.56 -19.75
C ALA A 9 -6.99 15.90 -19.51
N GLY A 10 -5.94 16.71 -19.57
CA GLY A 10 -4.57 16.28 -19.39
C GLY A 10 -4.40 15.77 -17.97
N THR A 11 -3.87 14.56 -17.84
CA THR A 11 -3.52 13.99 -16.53
C THR A 11 -2.59 14.96 -15.82
N MET A 12 -3.04 15.48 -14.67
CA MET A 12 -2.18 16.28 -13.80
C MET A 12 -1.10 15.36 -13.22
N VAL A 13 0.16 15.69 -13.50
CA VAL A 13 1.33 15.00 -12.94
C VAL A 13 1.99 15.92 -11.93
N GLN A 14 2.16 15.44 -10.69
CA GLN A 14 2.98 16.08 -9.68
C GLN A 14 4.37 15.42 -9.70
N LEU A 15 5.42 16.25 -9.74
CA LEU A 15 6.81 15.81 -9.64
C LEU A 15 7.44 16.42 -8.39
N ASP A 16 7.86 15.55 -7.48
CA ASP A 16 8.60 15.93 -6.27
C ASP A 16 10.05 15.47 -6.40
N VAL A 17 11.00 16.36 -6.05
CA VAL A 17 12.43 16.05 -6.02
C VAL A 17 12.87 15.91 -4.57
N ALA A 18 13.40 14.74 -4.23
CA ALA A 18 13.86 14.42 -2.88
C ALA A 18 15.25 13.77 -2.92
N GLY A 19 16.04 13.98 -1.87
CA GLY A 19 17.28 13.24 -1.70
C GLY A 19 16.99 11.76 -1.39
N VAL A 20 17.93 10.88 -1.69
CA VAL A 20 17.74 9.43 -1.46
C VAL A 20 17.47 9.12 0.02
N GLN A 21 18.07 9.89 0.93
CA GLN A 21 17.80 9.80 2.37
C GLN A 21 16.34 10.12 2.76
N ASP A 22 15.63 10.88 1.94
CA ASP A 22 14.24 11.30 2.18
C ASP A 22 13.23 10.42 1.43
N ALA A 23 13.70 9.52 0.55
CA ALA A 23 12.85 8.71 -0.32
C ALA A 23 11.82 7.89 0.47
N ALA A 24 12.24 7.27 1.59
CA ALA A 24 11.33 6.51 2.45
C ALA A 24 10.22 7.40 3.04
N SER A 25 10.56 8.62 3.48
CA SER A 25 9.61 9.60 4.00
C SER A 25 8.60 10.04 2.95
N VAL A 26 9.06 10.31 1.72
CA VAL A 26 8.21 10.69 0.60
C VAL A 26 7.27 9.54 0.22
N MET A 27 7.78 8.31 0.13
CA MET A 27 6.95 7.13 -0.14
C MET A 27 5.90 6.89 0.95
N ALA A 28 6.29 7.02 2.23
CA ALA A 28 5.37 6.89 3.35
C ALA A 28 4.26 7.96 3.33
N ALA A 29 4.61 9.21 3.05
CA ALA A 29 3.63 10.30 2.94
C ALA A 29 2.66 10.06 1.78
N TRP A 30 3.17 9.68 0.60
CA TRP A 30 2.35 9.32 -0.56
C TRP A 30 1.42 8.12 -0.28
N ALA A 31 1.90 7.12 0.46
CA ALA A 31 1.12 5.96 0.86
C ALA A 31 0.02 6.27 1.89
N GLY A 32 -0.04 7.50 2.41
CA GLY A 32 -0.97 7.90 3.47
C GLY A 32 -0.62 7.28 4.82
N LEU A 33 0.68 7.09 5.10
CA LEU A 33 1.12 6.54 6.36
C LEU A 33 0.86 7.54 7.50
N GLY A 34 0.04 7.14 8.45
CA GLY A 34 -0.31 7.93 9.63
C GLY A 34 -0.69 7.02 10.81
N PRO A 35 -1.08 7.61 11.96
CA PRO A 35 -1.57 6.84 13.09
C PRO A 35 -2.84 6.07 12.69
N ALA A 36 -2.77 4.74 12.74
CA ALA A 36 -3.92 3.88 12.50
C ALA A 36 -3.80 2.60 13.34
N TRP A 37 -4.96 2.04 13.69
CA TRP A 37 -5.02 0.78 14.43
C TRP A 37 -5.40 -0.34 13.48
N SER A 38 -4.38 -0.98 12.92
CA SER A 38 -4.54 -2.21 12.15
C SER A 38 -4.91 -3.34 13.12
N ILE A 39 -6.11 -3.90 12.94
CA ILE A 39 -6.56 -5.07 13.69
C ILE A 39 -6.32 -6.27 12.80
N ALA A 40 -5.60 -7.27 13.32
CA ALA A 40 -5.44 -8.53 12.63
C ALA A 40 -6.82 -9.14 12.41
N GLY A 41 -7.19 -9.35 11.16
CA GLY A 41 -8.33 -10.17 10.78
C GLY A 41 -7.84 -11.58 10.48
N THR A 42 -8.59 -12.58 10.92
CA THR A 42 -8.47 -13.96 10.49
C THR A 42 -9.54 -14.22 9.44
N ALA A 43 -9.15 -14.22 8.16
CA ALA A 43 -9.92 -14.87 7.12
C ALA A 43 -9.06 -15.95 6.48
N ALA A 44 -9.68 -17.07 6.11
CA ALA A 44 -9.04 -18.18 5.42
C ALA A 44 -8.70 -17.80 3.97
N GLY A 45 -7.84 -16.80 3.78
CA GLY A 45 -7.54 -16.18 2.49
C GLY A 45 -8.76 -15.54 1.82
N ILE A 46 -8.54 -14.61 0.90
CA ILE A 46 -9.56 -13.96 0.09
C ILE A 46 -9.44 -14.50 -1.33
N GLY A 47 -10.54 -14.80 -2.00
CA GLY A 47 -10.50 -15.16 -3.42
C GLY A 47 -9.88 -14.03 -4.24
N ARG A 48 -8.92 -14.32 -5.12
CA ARG A 48 -8.22 -13.30 -5.90
C ARG A 48 -9.18 -12.39 -6.68
N SER A 49 -10.20 -12.96 -7.31
CA SER A 49 -11.19 -12.19 -8.06
C SER A 49 -12.00 -11.23 -7.16
N LEU A 50 -12.29 -11.63 -5.92
CA LEU A 50 -13.00 -10.77 -4.97
C LEU A 50 -12.12 -9.59 -4.52
N PHE A 51 -10.83 -9.85 -4.29
CA PHE A 51 -9.86 -8.79 -3.98
C PHE A 51 -9.74 -7.79 -5.14
N GLU A 52 -9.59 -8.27 -6.38
CA GLU A 52 -9.52 -7.44 -7.58
C GLU A 52 -10.82 -6.65 -7.80
N GLN A 53 -11.99 -7.27 -7.60
CA GLN A 53 -13.28 -6.58 -7.64
C GLN A 53 -13.37 -5.47 -6.59
N ARG A 54 -12.94 -5.74 -5.35
CA ARG A 54 -12.96 -4.74 -4.27
C ARG A 54 -12.04 -3.54 -4.54
N ILE A 55 -10.95 -3.73 -5.29
CA ILE A 55 -10.09 -2.63 -5.74
C ILE A 55 -10.83 -1.71 -6.71
N LEU A 56 -11.62 -2.28 -7.61
CA LEU A 56 -12.33 -1.55 -8.66
C LEU A 56 -13.65 -0.95 -8.18
N ASP A 57 -14.33 -1.64 -7.27
CA ASP A 57 -15.64 -1.26 -6.74
C ASP A 57 -15.65 -1.30 -5.20
N PRO A 58 -15.67 -0.12 -4.55
CA PRO A 58 -15.79 0.01 -3.10
C PRO A 58 -17.06 -0.60 -2.51
N ALA A 59 -18.12 -0.83 -3.30
CA ALA A 59 -19.36 -1.46 -2.85
C ALA A 59 -19.29 -2.99 -2.78
N THR A 60 -18.21 -3.60 -3.28
CA THR A 60 -18.02 -5.06 -3.21
C THR A 60 -18.09 -5.55 -1.76
N GLU A 61 -18.99 -6.49 -1.48
CA GLU A 61 -19.17 -7.04 -0.14
C GLU A 61 -17.95 -7.88 0.32
N PRO A 62 -17.67 -7.94 1.63
CA PRO A 62 -16.63 -8.82 2.16
C PRO A 62 -16.99 -10.30 1.97
N PRO A 63 -16.01 -11.23 2.05
CA PRO A 63 -16.30 -12.66 2.13
C PRO A 63 -17.31 -12.98 3.25
N ASP A 64 -18.16 -13.98 3.04
CA ASP A 64 -19.18 -14.38 4.03
C ASP A 64 -18.53 -14.74 5.38
N GLU A 65 -17.39 -15.43 5.33
CA GLU A 65 -16.59 -15.86 6.48
C GLU A 65 -15.75 -14.74 7.12
N ALA A 66 -15.88 -13.49 6.68
CA ALA A 66 -15.09 -12.38 7.22
C ALA A 66 -15.41 -12.12 8.69
N ASP A 67 -14.36 -12.05 9.51
CA ASP A 67 -14.45 -11.67 10.90
C ASP A 67 -14.65 -10.15 11.09
N ALA A 68 -14.78 -9.69 12.33
CA ALA A 68 -15.00 -8.29 12.64
C ALA A 68 -13.84 -7.38 12.18
N GLY A 69 -12.59 -7.89 12.22
CA GLY A 69 -11.40 -7.16 11.79
C GLY A 69 -11.40 -6.93 10.28
N LEU A 70 -11.63 -7.99 9.49
CA LEU A 70 -11.72 -7.91 8.05
C LEU A 70 -12.92 -7.07 7.60
N ARG A 71 -14.10 -7.22 8.23
CA ARG A 71 -15.27 -6.38 7.94
C ARG A 71 -15.05 -4.91 8.28
N ARG A 72 -14.22 -4.59 9.26
CA ARG A 72 -13.81 -3.21 9.54
C ARG A 72 -12.93 -2.68 8.41
N MET A 73 -11.88 -3.41 8.04
CA MET A 73 -11.02 -3.05 6.90
C MET A 73 -11.81 -2.89 5.59
N TRP A 74 -12.79 -3.76 5.34
CA TRP A 74 -13.54 -3.78 4.08
C TRP A 74 -14.42 -2.54 3.86
N ARG A 75 -14.89 -1.92 4.96
CA ARG A 75 -15.73 -0.72 4.94
C ARG A 75 -14.96 0.57 4.66
N GLU A 76 -13.64 0.54 4.77
CA GLU A 76 -12.79 1.71 4.59
C GLU A 76 -12.46 1.94 3.11
N PRO A 77 -12.16 3.18 2.69
CA PRO A 77 -11.61 3.42 1.35
C PRO A 77 -10.25 2.72 1.24
N TRP A 78 -10.06 1.96 0.15
CA TRP A 78 -8.81 1.26 -0.09
C TRP A 78 -7.92 2.06 -1.02
N PHE A 79 -6.67 2.21 -0.62
CA PHE A 79 -5.59 2.62 -1.49
C PHE A 79 -4.58 1.48 -1.57
N VAL A 80 -4.50 0.84 -2.74
CA VAL A 80 -3.62 -0.31 -2.98
C VAL A 80 -2.38 0.14 -3.75
N TRP A 81 -1.21 -0.23 -3.24
CA TRP A 81 0.06 0.18 -3.82
C TRP A 81 1.12 -0.92 -3.71
N VAL A 82 2.12 -0.84 -4.58
CA VAL A 82 3.26 -1.76 -4.59
C VAL A 82 4.54 -0.93 -4.59
N ALA A 83 5.38 -1.11 -3.58
CA ALA A 83 6.73 -0.58 -3.61
C ALA A 83 7.64 -1.56 -4.36
N THR A 84 8.40 -1.04 -5.32
CA THR A 84 9.52 -1.71 -5.97
C THR A 84 10.75 -0.83 -5.79
N ILE A 85 11.76 -1.32 -5.07
CA ILE A 85 12.94 -0.51 -4.70
C ILE A 85 14.21 -1.28 -5.12
N GLY A 86 15.07 -0.59 -5.85
CA GLY A 86 16.27 -1.17 -6.46
C GLY A 86 15.98 -2.14 -7.61
N ARG A 87 17.02 -2.50 -8.37
CA ARG A 87 16.87 -3.40 -9.54
C ARG A 87 16.52 -4.85 -9.15
N ASN A 88 16.99 -5.32 -7.99
CA ASN A 88 16.85 -6.70 -7.54
C ASN A 88 16.32 -6.86 -6.09
N GLY A 89 16.05 -5.77 -5.36
CA GLY A 89 16.09 -5.79 -3.90
C GLY A 89 14.76 -6.03 -3.20
N PHE A 90 13.72 -5.27 -3.54
CA PHE A 90 12.52 -5.24 -2.73
C PHE A 90 11.25 -5.06 -3.56
N ARG A 91 10.27 -5.93 -3.34
CA ARG A 91 8.91 -5.78 -3.87
C ARG A 91 7.87 -6.23 -2.84
N ARG A 92 6.98 -5.34 -2.43
CA ARG A 92 5.89 -5.64 -1.48
C ARG A 92 4.64 -4.85 -1.84
N GLY A 93 3.49 -5.51 -1.74
CA GLY A 93 2.18 -4.92 -1.96
C GLY A 93 1.49 -4.60 -0.64
N PHE A 94 0.88 -3.42 -0.54
CA PHE A 94 0.16 -2.97 0.63
C PHE A 94 -1.23 -2.47 0.25
N VAL A 95 -2.14 -2.56 1.21
CA VAL A 95 -3.43 -1.86 1.22
C VAL A 95 -3.41 -0.89 2.39
N ASN A 96 -3.59 0.40 2.13
CA ASN A 96 -4.01 1.36 3.13
C ASN A 96 -5.55 1.37 3.14
N ALA A 97 -6.14 0.88 4.22
CA ALA A 97 -7.58 0.80 4.43
C ALA A 97 -8.03 1.90 5.40
N GLY A 98 -7.69 3.16 5.11
CA GLY A 98 -8.14 4.33 5.87
C GLY A 98 -7.88 4.20 7.38
N ALA A 99 -8.94 4.34 8.18
CA ALA A 99 -8.83 4.24 9.64
C ALA A 99 -8.50 2.82 10.12
N ALA A 100 -8.71 1.79 9.29
CA ALA A 100 -8.29 0.43 9.57
C ALA A 100 -6.80 0.18 9.37
N GLY A 101 -6.06 1.15 8.85
CA GLY A 101 -4.60 1.09 8.76
C GLY A 101 -4.10 0.24 7.60
N HIS A 102 -2.88 -0.24 7.73
CA HIS A 102 -2.15 -0.88 6.64
C HIS A 102 -2.18 -2.40 6.73
N TYR A 103 -2.27 -3.04 5.57
CA TYR A 103 -2.24 -4.48 5.40
C TYR A 103 -1.22 -4.84 4.33
N LEU A 104 -0.29 -5.74 4.63
CA LEU A 104 0.54 -6.39 3.62
C LEU A 104 -0.35 -7.38 2.87
N PHE A 105 -0.34 -7.33 1.54
CA PHE A 105 -1.01 -8.34 0.73
C PHE A 105 -0.01 -9.21 -0.03
N GLY A 106 -0.35 -10.49 -0.13
CA GLY A 106 0.41 -11.48 -0.87
C GLY A 106 -0.50 -12.59 -1.36
N THR A 107 0.04 -13.47 -2.19
CA THR A 107 -0.69 -14.64 -2.68
C THR A 107 -0.16 -15.88 -1.96
N SER A 108 -1.05 -16.69 -1.39
CA SER A 108 -0.70 -18.00 -0.84
C SER A 108 -0.45 -19.04 -1.93
N PRO A 109 0.17 -20.19 -1.61
CA PRO A 109 0.44 -21.24 -2.59
C PRO A 109 -0.81 -21.78 -3.32
N ASP A 110 -1.98 -21.68 -2.69
CA ASP A 110 -3.29 -22.06 -3.25
C ASP A 110 -3.93 -20.96 -4.14
N GLY A 111 -3.23 -19.83 -4.35
CA GLY A 111 -3.70 -18.73 -5.19
C GLY A 111 -4.64 -17.73 -4.50
N ARG A 112 -4.93 -17.90 -3.20
CA ARG A 112 -5.74 -16.93 -2.43
C ARG A 112 -4.91 -15.71 -2.03
N VAL A 113 -5.56 -14.57 -1.86
CA VAL A 113 -4.93 -13.35 -1.34
C VAL A 113 -4.94 -13.41 0.18
N GLN A 114 -3.78 -13.23 0.79
CA GLN A 114 -3.65 -13.08 2.24
C GLN A 114 -3.44 -11.61 2.58
N LEU A 115 -4.09 -11.15 3.65
CA LEU A 115 -3.94 -9.81 4.20
C LEU A 115 -3.43 -9.91 5.63
N ALA A 116 -2.25 -9.36 5.88
CA ALA A 116 -1.66 -9.31 7.21
C ALA A 116 -1.65 -7.86 7.70
N ALA A 117 -2.32 -7.58 8.81
CA ALA A 117 -2.29 -6.26 9.45
C ALA A 117 -0.85 -5.86 9.76
N GLN A 118 -0.49 -4.62 9.44
CA GLN A 118 0.82 -4.02 9.71
C GLN A 118 0.63 -2.73 10.50
N SER A 119 1.40 -2.55 11.58
CA SER A 119 1.47 -1.24 12.22
C SER A 119 2.17 -0.26 11.30
N SER A 120 1.84 1.03 11.42
CA SER A 120 2.49 2.07 10.63
C SER A 120 4.02 2.11 10.85
N SER A 121 4.50 1.74 12.05
CA SER A 121 5.92 1.60 12.34
C SER A 121 6.59 0.49 11.53
N ILE A 122 5.92 -0.67 11.37
CA ILE A 122 6.47 -1.77 10.57
C ILE A 122 6.53 -1.37 9.09
N VAL A 123 5.49 -0.72 8.57
CA VAL A 123 5.50 -0.22 7.18
C VAL A 123 6.61 0.82 6.99
N TRP A 124 6.78 1.75 7.93
CA TRP A 124 7.86 2.73 7.91
C TRP A 124 9.25 2.08 7.87
N HIS A 125 9.54 1.19 8.82
CA HIS A 125 10.84 0.51 8.88
C HIS A 125 11.08 -0.32 7.63
N THR A 126 10.06 -1.00 7.11
CA THR A 126 10.17 -1.77 5.86
C THR A 126 10.60 -0.90 4.68
N LEU A 127 10.01 0.29 4.51
CA LEU A 127 10.38 1.20 3.43
C LEU A 127 11.78 1.80 3.63
N ARG A 128 12.09 2.24 4.85
CA ARG A 128 13.39 2.81 5.19
C ARG A 128 14.51 1.81 4.95
N ASP A 129 14.38 0.62 5.51
CA ASP A 129 15.42 -0.41 5.45
C ASP A 129 15.64 -0.87 3.99
N ALA A 130 14.57 -0.98 3.19
CA ALA A 130 14.69 -1.29 1.76
C ALA A 130 15.42 -0.20 0.94
N VAL A 131 15.22 1.08 1.28
CA VAL A 131 15.98 2.19 0.65
C VAL A 131 17.44 2.15 1.10
N GLU A 132 17.70 1.93 2.39
CA GLU A 132 19.06 1.83 2.94
C GLU A 132 19.84 0.67 2.32
N ASP A 133 19.24 -0.52 2.22
CA ASP A 133 19.86 -1.70 1.60
C ASP A 133 20.31 -1.44 0.16
N VAL A 134 19.45 -0.82 -0.65
CA VAL A 134 19.79 -0.49 -2.05
C VAL A 134 20.92 0.54 -2.10
N ARG A 135 20.93 1.54 -1.21
CA ARG A 135 22.05 2.49 -1.13
C ARG A 135 23.37 1.81 -0.81
N TYR A 136 23.38 0.81 0.07
CA TYR A 136 24.61 0.06 0.38
C TYR A 136 25.08 -0.78 -0.80
N GLN A 137 24.16 -1.41 -1.53
CA GLN A 137 24.49 -2.25 -2.69
C GLN A 137 24.98 -1.45 -3.90
N GLU A 138 24.42 -0.25 -4.14
CA GLU A 138 24.78 0.60 -5.29
C GLU A 138 25.90 1.61 -4.95
N GLY A 139 26.17 1.85 -3.66
CA GLY A 139 27.18 2.79 -3.16
C GLY A 139 28.57 2.19 -2.92
N THR A 140 28.82 0.95 -3.35
CA THR A 140 30.17 0.35 -3.29
C THR A 140 30.89 0.64 -4.62
N PRO A 141 31.99 1.43 -4.64
CA PRO A 141 32.88 1.48 -5.80
C PRO A 141 33.60 0.14 -6.02
#